data_AF-A0A1E4F5I1-F1
#
_entry.id   AF-A0A1E4F5I1-F1
#
_cell.length_a   1.000
_cell.length_b   1.000
_cell.length_c   1.000
_cell.angle_alpha   90.00
_cell.angle_beta   90.00
_cell.angle_gamma   90.00
#
_symmetry.space_group_name_H-M   'P 1'
#
loop_
_entity.id
_entity.type
_entity.pdbx_description
1 polymer ?
#
loop_
_entity_poly.entity_id
_entity_poly.type
_entity_poly.pdbx_seq_one_letter_code
_entity_poly.pdbx_strand_id
1 'polypeptide(L)' 'MAEDPVRRQALVIALTAEIERQARAGASRIDVEALAAAVERVLVPAPPAGEGRHPSELNATNDD' A
#
# COMPACT_ATOMS: atom_id res chain seq x y z
N MET A 1 6.05 -14.58 -19.73
CA MET A 1 6.29 -13.36 -18.92
C MET A 1 7.00 -13.83 -17.66
N ALA A 2 8.21 -13.32 -17.38
CA ALA A 2 8.89 -13.66 -16.13
C ALA A 2 8.10 -13.04 -14.97
N GLU A 3 7.82 -13.84 -13.95
CA GLU A 3 7.17 -13.38 -12.72
C GLU A 3 8.07 -12.31 -12.08
N ASP A 4 7.52 -11.15 -11.74
CA ASP A 4 8.27 -10.07 -11.09
C ASP A 4 8.58 -10.49 -9.63
N PRO A 5 9.84 -10.78 -9.29
CA PRO A 5 10.20 -11.28 -7.96
C PRO A 5 9.88 -10.26 -6.86
N VAL A 6 9.90 -8.95 -7.17
CA VAL A 6 9.55 -7.88 -6.23
C VAL A 6 8.06 -7.93 -5.92
N ARG A 7 7.23 -8.12 -6.96
CA ARG A 7 5.77 -8.27 -6.81
C ARG A 7 5.42 -9.49 -5.96
N ARG A 8 6.07 -10.63 -6.23
CA ARG A 8 5.83 -11.86 -5.46
C ARG A 8 6.17 -11.67 -3.99
N GLN A 9 7.29 -11.01 -3.66
CA GLN A 9 7.65 -10.70 -2.28
C GLN A 9 6.64 -9.76 -1.61
N ALA A 10 6.18 -8.71 -2.30
CA ALA A 10 5.17 -7.79 -1.78
C ALA A 10 3.84 -8.50 -1.45
N LEU A 11 3.41 -9.42 -2.32
CA LEU A 11 2.21 -10.25 -2.08
C LEU A 11 2.37 -11.13 -0.84
N VAL A 12 3.53 -11.79 -0.68
CA VAL A 12 3.82 -12.62 0.50
C VAL A 12 3.74 -11.79 1.78
N ILE A 13 4.34 -10.60 1.79
CA ILE A 13 4.30 -9.70 2.95
C ILE A 13 2.85 -9.30 3.28
N ALA A 14 2.09 -8.87 2.27
CA ALA A 14 0.71 -8.41 2.45
C ALA A 14 -0.21 -9.52 2.98
N LEU A 15 -0.12 -10.72 2.40
CA LEU A 15 -0.90 -11.88 2.83
C LEU A 15 -0.51 -12.32 4.25
N THR A 16 0.78 -12.34 4.57
CA THR A 16 1.27 -12.70 5.92
C THR A 16 0.72 -11.73 6.96
N ALA A 17 0.84 -10.42 6.72
CA ALA A 17 0.34 -9.39 7.63
C ALA A 17 -1.18 -9.51 7.85
N GLU A 18 -1.93 -9.82 6.79
CA GLU A 18 -3.38 -9.98 6.88
C GLU A 18 -3.79 -11.24 7.65
N ILE A 19 -3.16 -12.39 7.40
CA ILE A 19 -3.40 -13.63 8.13
C ILE A 19 -3.13 -13.43 9.62
N GLU A 20 -2.01 -12.80 9.98
CA GLU A 20 -1.69 -12.50 11.37
C GLU A 20 -2.70 -11.55 12.02
N ARG A 21 -3.18 -10.53 11.29
CA ARG A 21 -4.21 -9.62 11.76
C ARG A 21 -5.49 -10.39 12.10
N GLN A 22 -5.92 -11.30 11.23
CA GLN A 22 -7.11 -12.13 11.46
C GLN A 22 -6.93 -13.07 12.65
N ALA A 23 -5.75 -13.70 12.78
CA ALA A 23 -5.43 -14.55 13.93
C ALA A 23 -5.47 -13.77 15.26
N ARG A 24 -4.88 -12.56 15.29
CA ARG A 24 -4.93 -11.66 16.46
C ARG A 24 -6.35 -11.19 16.78
N ALA A 25 -7.19 -11.03 15.77
CA ALA A 25 -8.61 -10.68 15.94
C ALA A 25 -9.48 -11.88 16.38
N GLY A 26 -8.90 -13.08 16.51
CA GLY A 26 -9.64 -14.28 16.92
C GLY A 26 -10.56 -14.82 15.83
N ALA A 27 -10.23 -14.59 14.55
CA ALA A 27 -11.03 -15.08 13.44
C ALA A 27 -11.09 -16.62 13.47
N SER A 28 -12.30 -17.17 13.54
CA SER A 28 -12.54 -18.63 13.52
C SER A 28 -12.40 -19.23 12.12
N ARG A 29 -12.42 -18.39 11.09
CA ARG A 29 -12.22 -18.72 9.68
C ARG A 29 -11.44 -17.61 9.01
N ILE A 30 -10.80 -17.94 7.89
CA ILE A 30 -10.14 -16.95 7.05
C ILE A 30 -11.18 -16.06 6.39
N ASP A 31 -11.05 -14.76 6.56
CA ASP A 31 -11.76 -13.75 5.79
C ASP A 31 -11.05 -13.58 4.45
N VAL A 32 -11.62 -14.22 3.42
CA VAL A 32 -11.07 -14.25 2.06
C VAL A 32 -11.22 -12.90 1.37
N GLU A 33 -12.25 -12.12 1.69
CA GLU A 33 -12.44 -10.78 1.12
C GLU A 33 -11.36 -9.83 1.62
N ALA A 34 -11.02 -9.90 2.90
CA ALA A 34 -9.91 -9.13 3.46
C ALA A 34 -8.55 -9.50 2.81
N LEU A 35 -8.33 -10.78 2.48
CA LEU A 35 -7.15 -11.21 1.74
C LEU A 35 -7.13 -10.69 0.30
N ALA A 36 -8.27 -10.74 -0.40
CA ALA A 36 -8.39 -10.18 -1.74
C ALA A 36 -8.07 -8.67 -1.74
N ALA A 37 -8.60 -7.93 -0.77
CA ALA A 37 -8.29 -6.50 -0.61
C ALA A 37 -6.80 -6.26 -0.32
N ALA A 38 -6.12 -7.15 0.42
CA ALA A 38 -4.68 -7.06 0.65
C ALA A 38 -3.87 -7.26 -0.64
N VAL A 39 -4.30 -8.20 -1.50
CA VAL A 39 -3.70 -8.43 -2.82
C VAL A 39 -3.93 -7.23 -3.74
N GLU A 40 -5.15 -6.70 -3.80
CA GLU A 40 -5.49 -5.54 -4.63
C GLU A 40 -4.61 -4.33 -4.33
N ARG A 41 -4.33 -4.05 -3.05
CA ARG A 41 -3.42 -2.97 -2.64
C ARG A 41 -1.99 -3.14 -3.16
N VAL A 42 -1.54 -4.38 -3.38
CA VAL A 42 -0.21 -4.66 -3.95
C VAL A 42 -0.24 -4.54 -5.48
N LEU A 43 -1.32 -4.99 -6.12
CA LEU A 43 -1.46 -4.96 -7.58
C LEU A 43 -1.74 -3.56 -8.12
N VAL A 44 -2.48 -2.76 -7.36
CA VAL A 44 -2.83 -1.37 -7.66
C VAL A 44 -2.36 -0.51 -6.50
N PRO A 45 -1.05 -0.20 -6.42
CA PRO A 45 -0.57 0.72 -5.40
C PRO A 45 -1.29 2.05 -5.60
N ALA A 46 -1.93 2.54 -4.54
CA ALA A 46 -2.54 3.86 -4.57
C ALA A 46 -1.46 4.88 -5.01
N PRO A 47 -1.81 5.85 -5.87
CA PRO A 47 -0.86 6.91 -6.20
C PRO A 47 -0.36 7.52 -4.88
N PRO A 48 0.94 7.83 -4.79
CA PRO A 48 1.46 8.51 -3.60
C PRO A 48 0.57 9.73 -3.37
N ALA A 49 0.11 9.90 -2.13
CA ALA A 49 -0.60 11.11 -1.75
C ALA A 49 0.35 12.28 -2.01
N GLY A 50 0.20 12.93 -3.16
CA GLY A 50 0.97 14.09 -3.53
C GLY A 50 0.56 15.18 -2.56
N GLU A 51 1.38 15.42 -1.54
CA GLU A 51 1.44 16.72 -0.90
C GLU A 51 1.94 17.69 -1.97
N GLY A 52 0.99 18.19 -2.76
CA GLY A 52 1.22 19.33 -3.62
C GLY A 52 1.61 20.51 -2.74
N ARG A 53 2.90 20.81 -2.67
CA ARG A 53 3.31 22.21 -2.66
C ARG A 53 3.69 22.58 -4.07
N HIS A 54 2.87 23.43 -4.65
CA HIS A 54 3.10 23.98 -5.98
C HIS A 54 4.33 24.91 -5.91
N PRO A 55 5.28 24.87 -6.85
CA PRO A 55 6.49 25.70 -6.83
C PRO A 55 6.26 27.22 -6.77
N SER A 56 5.03 27.69 -6.97
CA SER A 56 4.66 29.11 -6.91
C SER A 56 4.63 29.70 -5.50
N GLU A 57 4.73 28.89 -4.43
CA GLU A 57 4.83 29.40 -3.04
C GLU A 57 6.27 29.76 -2.63
N LEU A 58 7.27 29.50 -3.49
CA LEU A 58 8.69 29.71 -3.17
C LEU A 58 9.25 31.10 -3.56
N ASN A 59 8.43 32.00 -4.12
CA ASN A 59 8.86 33.33 -4.62
C ASN A 59 8.21 34.53 -3.90
N ALA A 60 7.85 34.42 -2.62
CA ALA A 60 7.23 35.52 -1.86
C ALA A 60 8.19 36.30 -0.92
N THR A 61 9.49 36.03 -0.91
CA THR A 61 10.43 36.79 -0.06
C THR A 61 11.80 36.89 -0.72
N ASN A 62 11.98 37.93 -1.51
CA ASN A 62 13.18 38.80 -1.54
C ASN A 62 13.05 39.76 -2.72
N ASP A 63 12.31 40.85 -2.51
CA ASP A 63 12.55 42.13 -3.19
C ASP A 63 12.89 43.11 -2.06
N ASP A 64 14.19 43.38 -1.88
CA ASP A 64 14.74 44.51 -1.13
C ASP A 64 16.05 44.95 -1.82
#